data_AF-A0A523MU08-F1
#
_entry.id   AF-A0A523MU08-F1
#
_cell.length_a   1.000
_cell.length_b   1.000
_cell.length_c   1.000
_cell.angle_alpha   90.00
_cell.angle_beta   90.00
_cell.angle_gamma   90.00
#
_symmetry.space_group_name_H-M   'P 1'
#
loop_
_entity.id
_entity.type
_entity.pdbx_description
1 polymer ?
#
loop_
_entity_poly.entity_id
_entity_poly.type
_entity_poly.pdbx_seq_one_letter_code
_entity_poly.pdbx_strand_id
1 'polypeptide(L)'
;EQFQRLSRFEPRASRTEVTVREESGSCVVEAVVSIDGNASVHGTAEAEMFRSATDRLIDKLATQLKKVRSRRTDHRATLPEVDREPDDLDA
;
A
#
# COMPACT_ATOMS: atom_id res chain seq x y z
N GLU A 1 1.23 -18.38 -3.86
CA GLU A 1 1.11 -17.55 -5.08
C GLU A 1 0.22 -16.32 -4.93
N GLN A 2 -0.93 -16.37 -4.25
CA GLN A 2 -1.92 -15.25 -4.28
C GLN A 2 -1.36 -13.88 -3.83
N PHE A 3 -0.55 -13.83 -2.76
CA PHE A 3 0.09 -12.59 -2.29
C PHE A 3 1.25 -12.09 -3.19
N GLN A 4 1.83 -12.95 -4.05
CA GLN A 4 2.86 -12.50 -5.00
C GLN A 4 2.28 -11.49 -6.00
N ARG A 5 0.97 -11.53 -6.25
CA ARG A 5 0.28 -10.55 -7.11
C ARG A 5 0.30 -9.14 -6.53
N LEU A 6 0.53 -8.97 -5.22
CA LEU A 6 0.59 -7.65 -4.58
C LEU A 6 1.79 -6.81 -5.05
N SER A 7 2.89 -7.47 -5.42
CA SER A 7 4.07 -6.81 -6.03
C SER A 7 3.74 -6.04 -7.31
N ARG A 8 2.68 -6.45 -8.03
CA ARG A 8 2.21 -5.74 -9.23
C ARG A 8 1.62 -4.36 -8.92
N PHE A 9 1.10 -4.17 -7.70
CA PHE A 9 0.48 -2.92 -7.29
C PHE A 9 1.50 -1.92 -6.73
N GLU A 10 2.49 -2.40 -5.99
CA GLU A 10 3.65 -1.61 -5.56
C GLU A 10 4.95 -2.41 -5.75
N PRO A 11 5.78 -2.06 -6.76
CA PRO A 11 7.03 -2.76 -7.05
C PRO A 11 8.06 -2.72 -5.93
N ARG A 12 7.95 -1.75 -5.00
CA ARG A 12 8.82 -1.63 -3.82
C ARG A 12 8.30 -2.41 -2.60
N ALA A 13 7.27 -3.23 -2.75
CA ALA A 13 6.85 -4.16 -1.71
C ALA A 13 7.94 -5.23 -1.53
N SER A 14 8.65 -5.18 -0.41
CA SER A 14 9.84 -6.01 -0.17
C SER A 14 9.56 -7.23 0.68
N ARG A 15 8.58 -7.16 1.58
CA ARG A 15 8.20 -8.27 2.46
C ARG A 15 6.70 -8.31 2.68
N THR A 16 6.15 -9.51 2.78
CA THR A 16 4.78 -9.72 3.21
C THR A 16 4.76 -10.77 4.32
N GLU A 17 4.24 -10.38 5.47
CA GLU A 17 3.99 -11.26 6.60
C GLU A 17 2.49 -11.54 6.66
N VAL A 18 2.10 -12.80 6.79
CA VAL A 18 0.70 -13.21 6.84
C VAL A 18 0.49 -14.04 8.10
N THR A 19 -0.50 -13.64 8.90
CA THR A 19 -0.92 -14.35 10.09
C THR A 19 -2.34 -14.84 9.87
N VAL A 20 -2.58 -16.12 10.12
CA VAL A 20 -3.90 -16.74 10.00
C VAL A 20 -4.33 -17.18 11.40
N ARG A 21 -5.56 -16.83 11.78
CA ARG A 21 -6.21 -17.29 13.01
C ARG A 21 -7.55 -17.90 12.65
N GLU A 22 -7.85 -19.05 13.23
CA GLU A 22 -9.20 -19.61 13.19
C GLU A 22 -9.94 -19.20 14.46
N GLU A 23 -11.13 -18.62 14.30
CA GLU A 23 -12.01 -18.23 15.38
C GLU A 23 -13.36 -18.93 15.17
N SER A 24 -13.65 -19.97 15.96
CA SER A 24 -14.95 -20.67 16.08
C SER A 24 -15.96 -20.47 14.92
N GLY A 25 -15.64 -21.00 13.73
CA GLY A 25 -16.51 -20.95 12.54
C GLY A 25 -16.15 -19.87 11.51
N SER A 26 -15.17 -19.02 11.78
CA SER A 26 -14.59 -18.07 10.86
C SER A 26 -13.05 -18.17 10.83
N CYS A 27 -12.49 -17.65 9.76
CA CYS A 27 -11.06 -17.54 9.55
C CYS A 27 -10.69 -16.07 9.39
N VAL A 28 -9.80 -15.60 10.24
CA VAL A 28 -9.23 -14.27 10.24
C VAL A 28 -7.83 -14.35 9.61
N VAL A 29 -7.61 -13.56 8.57
CA VAL A 29 -6.31 -13.43 7.92
C VAL A 29 -5.85 -11.98 8.08
N GLU A 30 -4.68 -11.82 8.66
CA GLU A 30 -3.96 -10.56 8.83
C GLU A 30 -2.74 -10.58 7.92
N ALA A 31 -2.39 -9.45 7.31
CA ALA A 31 -1.13 -9.32 6.62
C ALA A 31 -0.53 -7.92 6.75
N VAL A 32 0.80 -7.91 6.81
CA VAL A 32 1.64 -6.72 6.84
C VAL A 32 2.54 -6.75 5.61
N VAL A 33 2.43 -5.71 4.79
CA VAL A 33 3.25 -5.52 3.59
C VAL A 33 4.24 -4.39 3.86
N SER A 34 5.53 -4.74 3.93
CA SER A 34 6.61 -3.77 4.05
C SER A 34 6.94 -3.19 2.67
N ILE A 35 7.10 -1.87 2.62
CA ILE A 35 7.41 -1.12 1.40
C ILE A 35 8.70 -0.35 1.62
N ASP A 36 9.69 -0.54 0.76
CA ASP A 36 10.98 0.11 0.93
C ASP A 36 10.87 1.63 0.77
N GLY A 37 11.33 2.36 1.78
CA GLY A 37 11.27 3.81 1.83
C GLY A 37 9.87 4.39 2.04
N ASN A 38 8.92 3.59 2.55
CA ASN A 38 7.57 4.03 2.92
C ASN A 38 7.07 3.30 4.17
N ALA A 39 5.96 3.77 4.73
CA ALA A 39 5.27 3.06 5.80
C ALA A 39 4.71 1.71 5.29
N SER A 40 4.73 0.70 6.16
CA SER A 40 4.12 -0.60 5.90
C SER A 40 2.61 -0.48 5.77
N VAL A 41 2.01 -1.31 4.91
CA VAL A 41 0.56 -1.40 4.73
C VAL A 41 0.05 -2.63 5.49
N HIS A 42 -0.98 -2.42 6.30
CA HIS A 42 -1.58 -3.46 7.13
C HIS A 42 -3.00 -3.75 6.65
N GLY A 43 -3.40 -5.01 6.68
CA GLY A 43 -4.74 -5.42 6.32
C GLY A 43 -5.20 -6.61 7.13
N THR A 44 -6.50 -6.62 7.44
CA THR A 44 -7.18 -7.74 8.09
C THR A 44 -8.48 -8.04 7.36
N ALA A 45 -8.80 -9.32 7.21
CA ALA A 45 -10.08 -9.77 6.67
C ALA A 45 -10.53 -11.04 7.37
N GLU A 46 -11.84 -11.19 7.48
CA GLU A 46 -12.50 -12.33 8.08
C GLU A 46 -13.53 -12.90 7.10
N ALA A 47 -13.65 -14.22 7.07
CA ALA A 47 -14.71 -14.95 6.40
C ALA A 47 -14.84 -16.38 6.95
N GLU A 48 -15.99 -17.02 6.71
CA GLU A 48 -16.22 -18.44 7.08
C GLU A 48 -15.17 -19.39 6.46
N MET A 49 -14.66 -19.05 5.27
CA MET A 49 -13.64 -19.84 4.58
C MET A 49 -12.34 -19.06 4.46
N PHE A 50 -11.22 -19.71 4.74
CA PHE A 50 -9.85 -19.16 4.60
C PHE A 50 -9.61 -18.51 3.23
N ARG A 51 -10.08 -19.16 2.16
CA ARG A 51 -9.94 -18.64 0.79
C ARG A 51 -10.67 -17.30 0.62
N SER A 52 -11.91 -17.22 1.10
CA SER A 52 -12.70 -15.99 1.06
C SER A 52 -12.09 -14.88 1.90
N ALA A 53 -11.52 -15.20 3.07
CA ALA A 53 -10.82 -14.23 3.92
C ALA A 53 -9.55 -13.71 3.22
N THR A 54 -8.80 -14.61 2.59
CA THR A 54 -7.58 -14.27 1.83
C THR A 54 -7.87 -13.40 0.61
N ASP A 55 -8.89 -13.76 -0.18
CA ASP A 55 -9.30 -12.99 -1.36
C ASP A 55 -9.72 -11.57 -0.96
N ARG A 56 -10.55 -11.44 0.10
CA ARG A 56 -10.93 -10.14 0.68
C ARG A 56 -9.73 -9.34 1.15
N LEU A 57 -8.76 -9.98 1.79
CA LEU A 57 -7.54 -9.32 2.27
C LEU A 57 -6.71 -8.78 1.09
N ILE A 58 -6.54 -9.58 0.04
CA ILE A 58 -5.79 -9.18 -1.15
C ILE A 58 -6.43 -7.97 -1.82
N ASP A 59 -7.74 -7.94 -1.97
CA ASP A 59 -8.45 -6.79 -2.57
C ASP A 59 -8.27 -5.51 -1.74
N LYS A 60 -8.34 -5.62 -0.41
CA LYS A 60 -8.06 -4.51 0.52
C LYS A 60 -6.62 -4.02 0.35
N LEU A 61 -5.64 -4.92 0.40
CA LEU A 61 -4.21 -4.57 0.26
C LEU A 61 -3.91 -3.97 -1.11
N ALA A 62 -4.48 -4.52 -2.19
CA ALA A 62 -4.32 -3.98 -3.53
C ALA A 62 -4.80 -2.53 -3.63
N THR A 63 -5.95 -2.22 -3.02
CA THR A 63 -6.50 -0.86 -2.97
C THR A 63 -5.60 0.09 -2.18
N GLN A 64 -5.11 -0.35 -1.02
CA GLN A 64 -4.19 0.44 -0.19
C GLN A 64 -2.84 0.69 -0.89
N LEU A 65 -2.24 -0.35 -1.48
CA LEU A 65 -0.97 -0.24 -2.20
C LEU A 65 -1.07 0.69 -3.42
N LYS A 66 -2.17 0.60 -4.20
CA LYS A 66 -2.44 1.55 -5.29
C LYS A 66 -2.51 2.99 -4.79
N LYS A 67 -3.16 3.23 -3.64
CA LYS A 67 -3.26 4.56 -3.03
C LYS A 67 -1.91 5.09 -2.55
N VAL A 68 -1.09 4.24 -1.93
CA VAL A 68 0.29 4.58 -1.53
C VAL A 68 1.12 4.95 -2.75
N ARG A 69 1.04 4.15 -3.81
CA ARG A 69 1.74 4.41 -5.07
C ARG A 69 1.30 5.73 -5.70
N SER A 70 -0.01 5.98 -5.80
CA SER A 70 -0.57 7.23 -6.34
C SER A 70 -0.06 8.43 -5.57
N ARG A 71 -0.18 8.42 -4.23
CA ARG A 71 0.32 9.51 -3.39
C ARG A 71 1.80 9.79 -3.63
N ARG A 72 2.63 8.76 -3.79
CA ARG A 72 4.05 8.94 -4.10
C ARG A 72 4.27 9.57 -5.48
N THR A 73 3.54 9.14 -6.50
CA THR A 73 3.67 9.71 -7.85
C THR A 73 3.14 11.14 -7.90
N ASP A 74 2.04 11.43 -7.20
CA ASP A 74 1.39 12.73 -7.17
C ASP A 74 2.23 13.74 -6.37
N HIS A 75 2.81 13.35 -5.24
CA HIS A 75 3.77 14.17 -4.49
C HIS A 75 5.05 14.47 -5.27
N ARG A 76 5.36 13.71 -6.33
CA ARG A 76 6.51 13.97 -7.20
C ARG A 76 6.19 14.97 -8.32
N ALA A 77 4.91 15.31 -8.52
CA ALA A 77 4.47 16.25 -9.55
C ALA A 77 4.46 17.71 -9.08
N THR A 78 4.53 17.97 -7.78
CA THR A 78 4.68 19.34 -7.25
C THR A 78 6.17 19.69 -7.19
N LEU A 79 6.74 20.09 -8.32
CA LEU A 79 7.85 21.03 -8.27
C LEU A 79 7.25 22.37 -7.82
N PRO A 80 7.76 23.02 -6.77
CA PRO A 80 7.41 24.42 -6.56
C PRO A 80 7.89 25.16 -7.81
N GLU A 81 6.96 25.83 -8.51
CA GLU A 81 7.36 26.94 -9.36
C GLU A 81 8.18 27.85 -8.48
N VAL A 82 9.48 27.91 -8.76
CA VAL A 82 10.36 28.89 -8.15
C VAL A 82 9.83 30.21 -8.67
N ASP A 83 9.03 30.89 -7.85
CA ASP A 83 8.72 32.30 -8.03
C ASP A 83 10.07 33.00 -8.10
N ARG A 84 10.53 33.26 -9.33
CA ARG A 84 11.64 34.16 -9.58
C ARG A 84 11.11 35.52 -9.19
N GLU A 85 11.44 35.97 -7.98
CA GLU A 85 11.42 37.38 -7.66
C GLU A 85 12.19 38.11 -8.77
N PRO A 86 11.60 39.12 -9.43
CA PRO A 86 12.38 39.98 -10.29
C PRO A 86 13.37 40.73 -9.40
N ASP A 87 14.61 40.26 -9.47
CA ASP A 87 15.81 40.92 -8.98
C ASP A 87 16.04 42.16 -9.86
N ASP A 88 15.20 43.19 -9.69
CA ASP A 88 15.45 44.51 -10.26
C ASP A 88 16.32 45.30 -9.27
N LEU A 89 17.61 45.03 -9.38
CA LEU A 89 18.69 45.90 -8.94
C LEU A 89 18.57 47.29 -9.60
N ASP A 90 18.59 48.33 -8.77
CA ASP A 90 19.12 49.68 -8.97
C ASP A 90 19.09 50.32 -10.38
N ALA A 91 18.30 51.39 -10.51
CA ALA A 91 18.68 52.64 -11.17
C ALA A 91 17.88 53.85 -10.62
#